data_AF-A0A5K3F0I5-F1
#
_entry.id   AF-A0A5K3F0I5-F1
#
_cell.length_a   1.000
_cell.length_b   1.000
_cell.length_c   1.000
_cell.angle_alpha   90.00
_cell.angle_beta   90.00
_cell.angle_gamma   90.00
#
_symmetry.space_group_name_H-M   'P 1'
#
loop_
_entity.id
_entity.type
_entity.pdbx_description
1 polymer ?
#
loop_
_entity_poly.entity_id
_entity_poly.type
_entity_poly.pdbx_seq_one_letter_code
_entity_poly.pdbx_strand_id
1 'polypeptide(L)'
;MVFANVASASESPPEPFHVWTFNENSGRWVNDAANWHQKWQLTDGAVCLKNVPIELDEGTGDMPWLSLNSEKDAAPVKGAKIRFWSPPIPAAVGMRCVSMAYLVDLDSGDLVDYGLSILQHQEK
;
A
#
# COMPACT_ATOMS: atom_id res chain seq x y z
N MET A 1 4.19 -24.56 -1.34
CA MET A 1 3.54 -25.68 -2.07
C MET A 1 2.15 -25.83 -1.50
N VAL A 2 1.11 -25.43 -2.24
CA VAL A 2 -0.29 -25.55 -1.80
C VAL A 2 -0.99 -26.44 -2.81
N PHE A 3 -1.56 -27.54 -2.34
CA PHE A 3 -2.34 -28.46 -3.15
C PHE A 3 -3.78 -27.95 -3.23
N ALA A 4 -4.31 -27.78 -4.44
CA ALA A 4 -5.74 -27.66 -4.66
C ALA A 4 -6.26 -29.03 -5.13
N ASN A 5 -7.14 -29.64 -4.34
CA ASN A 5 -7.95 -30.76 -4.79
C ASN A 5 -8.97 -30.22 -5.81
N VAL A 6 -8.87 -30.68 -7.05
CA VAL A 6 -9.85 -30.41 -8.09
C VAL A 6 -11.04 -31.35 -7.88
N ALA A 7 -12.12 -30.81 -7.33
CA ALA A 7 -13.45 -31.37 -7.50
C ALA A 7 -14.21 -30.50 -8.50
N SER A 8 -14.67 -31.15 -9.57
CA SER A 8 -15.37 -30.59 -10.72
C SER A 8 -16.73 -30.00 -10.34
N ALA A 9 -16.89 -28.70 -10.56
CA ALA A 9 -18.12 -28.06 -11.02
C ALA A 9 -17.71 -26.78 -11.76
N SER A 10 -18.20 -26.59 -12.99
CA SER A 10 -17.99 -25.38 -13.79
C SER A 10 -18.83 -24.21 -13.26
N GLU A 11 -18.68 -23.89 -11.98
CA GLU A 11 -19.25 -22.68 -11.41
C GLU A 11 -18.29 -21.54 -11.72
N SER A 12 -18.77 -20.56 -12.50
CA SER A 12 -18.08 -19.28 -12.62
C SER A 12 -17.84 -18.73 -11.22
N PRO A 13 -16.65 -18.18 -10.92
CA PRO A 13 -16.41 -17.57 -9.62
C PRO A 13 -17.51 -16.57 -9.30
N PRO A 14 -17.94 -16.49 -8.02
CA PRO A 14 -19.01 -15.59 -7.63
C PRO A 14 -18.67 -14.15 -8.03
N GLU A 15 -19.67 -13.44 -8.55
CA GLU A 15 -19.51 -12.05 -8.95
C GLU A 15 -19.09 -11.20 -7.73
N PRO A 16 -18.06 -10.35 -7.86
CA PRO A 16 -17.61 -9.53 -6.75
C PRO A 16 -18.71 -8.54 -6.33
N PHE A 17 -18.98 -8.46 -5.03
CA PHE A 17 -19.93 -7.50 -4.48
C PHE A 17 -19.55 -6.05 -4.82
N HIS A 18 -18.25 -5.75 -4.83
CA HIS A 18 -17.72 -4.44 -5.20
C HIS A 18 -16.28 -4.58 -5.69
N VAL A 19 -15.89 -3.78 -6.68
CA VAL A 19 -14.53 -3.74 -7.25
C VAL A 19 -14.00 -2.31 -7.20
N TRP A 20 -12.85 -2.11 -6.54
CA TRP A 20 -12.09 -0.87 -6.66
C TRP A 20 -11.07 -1.00 -7.77
N THR A 21 -11.26 -0.24 -8.85
CA THR A 21 -10.40 -0.28 -10.04
C THR A 21 -9.25 0.72 -10.00
N PHE A 22 -9.29 1.68 -9.07
CA PHE A 22 -8.27 2.74 -8.93
C PHE A 22 -8.03 3.60 -10.18
N ASN A 23 -8.96 3.59 -11.14
CA ASN A 23 -8.85 4.38 -12.37
C ASN A 23 -8.98 5.90 -12.14
N GLU A 24 -9.87 6.31 -11.23
CA GLU A 24 -10.19 7.72 -11.00
C GLU A 24 -9.62 8.24 -9.68
N ASN A 25 -9.76 7.46 -8.60
CA ASN A 25 -9.34 7.84 -7.26
C ASN A 25 -9.10 6.61 -6.38
N SER A 26 -8.52 6.82 -5.20
CA SER A 26 -8.35 5.80 -4.16
C SER A 26 -9.63 5.50 -3.37
N GLY A 27 -10.76 6.08 -3.73
CA GLY A 27 -12.02 6.01 -2.97
C GLY A 27 -11.84 6.56 -1.57
N ARG A 28 -12.10 5.72 -0.57
CA ARG A 28 -11.87 6.02 0.85
C ARG A 28 -10.69 5.24 1.43
N TRP A 29 -9.82 4.72 0.57
CA TRP A 29 -8.59 4.08 1.03
C TRP A 29 -7.59 5.15 1.46
N VAL A 30 -6.92 4.92 2.58
CA VAL A 30 -6.04 5.91 3.22
C VAL A 30 -4.69 5.32 3.58
N ASN A 31 -3.65 6.15 3.46
CA ASN A 31 -2.33 5.81 3.99
C ASN A 31 -2.37 5.78 5.52
N ASP A 32 -1.59 4.89 6.13
CA ASP A 32 -1.38 4.89 7.57
C ASP A 32 -0.63 6.17 7.99
N ALA A 33 -1.02 6.76 9.11
CA ALA A 33 -0.40 7.98 9.62
C ALA A 33 1.07 7.80 10.00
N ALA A 34 1.50 6.56 10.28
CA ALA A 34 2.89 6.23 10.58
C ALA A 34 3.76 6.00 9.33
N ASN A 35 3.20 6.20 8.13
CA ASN A 35 3.95 6.11 6.88
C ASN A 35 4.84 7.35 6.71
N TRP A 36 6.08 7.29 7.21
CA TRP A 36 7.07 8.38 7.11
C TRP A 36 7.45 8.69 5.66
N HIS A 37 8.41 7.93 5.11
CA HIS A 37 9.11 8.27 3.87
C HIS A 37 8.61 7.45 2.68
N GLN A 38 7.56 6.65 2.86
CA GLN A 38 7.00 5.79 1.82
C GLN A 38 5.48 5.84 1.91
N LYS A 39 4.80 6.14 0.82
CA LYS A 39 3.34 6.20 0.76
C LYS A 39 2.81 5.51 -0.49
N TRP A 40 1.62 4.94 -0.35
CA TRP A 40 0.85 4.41 -1.47
C TRP A 40 0.23 5.58 -2.24
N GLN A 41 0.48 5.64 -3.54
CA GLN A 41 -0.02 6.67 -4.45
C GLN A 41 -0.71 6.06 -5.66
N LEU A 42 -1.74 6.73 -6.15
CA LEU A 42 -2.36 6.39 -7.43
C LEU A 42 -1.36 6.68 -8.56
N THR A 43 -1.14 5.73 -9.45
CA THR A 43 -0.32 5.88 -10.67
C THR A 43 -0.93 4.99 -11.75
N ASP A 44 -1.39 5.60 -12.83
CA ASP A 44 -1.88 4.91 -14.04
C ASP A 44 -2.91 3.79 -13.78
N GLY A 45 -3.90 4.07 -12.91
CA GLY A 45 -4.95 3.09 -12.59
C GLY A 45 -4.56 2.03 -11.56
N ALA A 46 -3.39 2.16 -10.94
CA ALA A 46 -2.92 1.28 -9.87
C ALA A 46 -2.54 2.07 -8.61
N VAL A 47 -2.50 1.39 -7.47
CA VAL A 47 -1.93 1.95 -6.24
C VAL A 47 -0.51 1.42 -6.09
N CYS A 48 0.46 2.32 -6.21
CA CYS A 48 1.88 2.00 -6.18
C CYS A 48 2.53 2.54 -4.91
N LEU A 49 3.40 1.74 -4.29
CA LEU A 49 4.25 2.22 -3.20
C LEU A 49 5.34 3.11 -3.79
N LYS A 50 5.43 4.36 -3.33
CA LYS A 50 6.50 5.29 -3.72
C LYS A 50 7.23 5.81 -2.51
N ASN A 51 8.53 6.00 -2.65
CA ASN A 51 9.30 6.82 -1.73
C ASN A 51 8.81 8.26 -1.87
N VAL A 52 8.47 8.90 -0.75
CA VAL A 52 8.16 10.31 -0.71
C VAL A 52 9.49 11.02 -0.56
N PRO A 53 9.96 11.77 -1.58
CA PRO A 53 11.05 12.70 -1.35
C PRO A 53 10.61 13.59 -0.20
N ILE A 54 11.47 13.79 0.80
CA ILE A 54 11.25 14.87 1.76
C ILE A 54 11.30 16.13 0.90
N GLU A 55 10.15 16.68 0.53
CA GLU A 55 10.08 18.07 0.09
C GLU A 55 10.45 18.87 1.34
N LEU A 56 11.75 19.14 1.48
CA LEU A 56 12.20 20.33 2.17
C LEU A 56 11.46 21.45 1.45
N ASP A 57 10.41 21.95 2.10
CA ASP A 57 9.72 23.16 1.69
C ASP A 57 10.82 24.16 1.33
N GLU A 58 11.00 24.47 0.03
CA GLU A 58 11.78 25.61 -0.42
C GLU A 58 10.98 26.86 -0.05
N GLY A 59 10.74 27.02 1.25
CA GLY A 59 10.27 28.21 1.89
C GLY A 59 11.25 29.30 1.51
N THR A 60 10.75 30.22 0.71
CA THR A 60 11.44 31.44 0.33
C THR A 60 11.80 32.20 1.60
N GLY A 61 13.04 32.04 2.07
CA GLY A 61 13.65 32.78 3.18
C GLY A 61 13.23 32.33 4.59
N ASP A 62 14.18 31.95 5.44
CA ASP A 62 14.71 32.86 6.49
C ASP A 62 15.56 32.19 7.60
N MET A 63 15.91 30.90 7.54
CA MET A 63 16.66 30.27 8.66
C MET A 63 17.93 29.50 8.24
N PRO A 64 19.14 30.11 8.39
CA PRO A 64 20.42 29.48 8.06
C PRO A 64 20.74 28.21 8.86
N TRP A 65 20.12 28.02 10.04
CA TRP A 65 20.36 26.86 10.89
C TRP A 65 19.57 25.61 10.47
N LEU A 66 18.55 25.75 9.62
CA LEU A 66 17.81 24.59 9.08
C LEU A 66 18.69 23.75 8.13
N SER A 67 19.69 24.38 7.51
CA SER A 67 20.66 23.72 6.63
C SER A 67 21.80 23.02 7.39
N LEU A 68 21.95 23.21 8.70
CA LEU A 68 23.04 22.60 9.49
C LEU A 68 22.80 21.14 9.82
N ASN A 69 21.54 20.68 9.75
CA ASN A 69 21.13 19.31 10.07
C ASN A 69 20.56 18.57 8.86
N SER A 70 20.96 18.92 7.63
CA SER A 70 20.62 18.09 6.47
C SER A 70 21.42 16.78 6.56
N GLU A 71 20.99 15.88 7.45
CA GLU A 71 21.34 14.48 7.36
C GLU A 71 20.87 14.01 5.99
N LYS A 72 21.85 13.84 5.11
CA LYS A 72 21.78 13.20 3.81
C LYS A 72 20.76 12.07 3.87
N ASP A 73 19.69 12.19 3.06
CA ASP A 73 18.66 11.19 2.77
C ASP A 73 18.70 10.01 3.73
N ALA A 74 17.92 10.10 4.82
CA ALA A 74 17.78 9.00 5.75
C ALA A 74 17.45 7.73 4.95
N ALA A 75 18.38 6.78 4.95
CA ALA A 75 18.26 5.54 4.20
C ALA A 75 16.89 4.90 4.51
N PRO A 76 16.23 4.26 3.52
CA PRO A 76 14.94 3.62 3.73
C PRO A 76 15.02 2.74 4.99
N VAL A 77 14.16 3.04 5.96
CA VAL A 77 14.15 2.36 7.26
C VAL A 77 13.95 0.87 7.00
N LYS A 78 15.00 0.07 7.26
CA LYS A 78 14.94 -1.39 7.11
C LYS A 78 13.81 -1.94 7.98
N GLY A 79 12.83 -2.60 7.34
CA GLY A 79 11.68 -3.20 8.03
C GLY A 79 10.46 -2.29 8.23
N ALA A 80 10.36 -1.17 7.50
CA ALA A 80 9.17 -0.32 7.54
C ALA A 80 7.93 -1.08 7.05
N LYS A 81 6.89 -1.16 7.90
CA LYS A 81 5.58 -1.70 7.54
C LYS A 81 4.70 -0.57 7.00
N ILE A 82 4.64 -0.44 5.69
CA ILE A 82 3.84 0.60 5.04
C ILE A 82 2.44 0.09 4.77
N ARG A 83 1.44 0.64 5.47
CA ARG A 83 0.06 0.15 5.40
C ARG A 83 -0.82 1.06 4.55
N PHE A 84 -1.84 0.45 3.96
CA PHE A 84 -2.89 1.10 3.21
C PHE A 84 -4.24 0.54 3.67
N TRP A 85 -5.07 1.39 4.23
CA TRP A 85 -6.30 1.00 4.89
C TRP A 85 -7.47 1.11 3.92
N SER A 86 -8.24 0.03 3.78
CA SER A 86 -9.53 0.09 3.08
C SER A 86 -10.56 0.82 3.95
N PRO A 87 -11.65 1.33 3.37
CA PRO A 87 -12.81 1.69 4.17
C PRO A 87 -13.30 0.47 4.98
N PRO A 88 -13.92 0.70 6.15
CA PRO A 88 -14.48 -0.37 6.95
C PRO A 88 -15.57 -1.11 6.17
N ILE A 89 -15.51 -2.44 6.18
CA ILE A 89 -16.50 -3.30 5.54
C ILE A 89 -17.55 -3.67 6.59
N PRO A 90 -18.82 -3.22 6.45
CA PRO A 90 -19.84 -3.54 7.44
C PRO A 90 -20.12 -5.05 7.48
N ALA A 91 -20.21 -5.62 8.69
CA ALA A 91 -20.51 -7.04 8.87
C ALA A 91 -21.84 -7.46 8.22
N ALA A 92 -22.82 -6.55 8.13
CA ALA A 92 -24.10 -6.76 7.48
C ALA A 92 -24.00 -7.07 5.97
N VAL A 93 -22.90 -6.70 5.31
CA VAL A 93 -22.65 -7.05 3.90
C VAL A 93 -22.37 -8.55 3.74
N GLY A 94 -21.95 -9.24 4.81
CA GLY A 94 -21.66 -10.68 4.75
C GLY A 94 -20.51 -11.03 3.81
N MET A 95 -19.55 -10.11 3.62
CA MET A 95 -18.39 -10.32 2.75
C MET A 95 -17.50 -11.43 3.29
N ARG A 96 -17.17 -12.40 2.44
CA ARG A 96 -16.42 -13.62 2.80
C ARG A 96 -15.05 -13.73 2.14
N CYS A 97 -14.84 -13.00 1.04
CA CYS A 97 -13.63 -13.08 0.23
C CYS A 97 -13.19 -11.68 -0.15
N VAL A 98 -11.87 -11.46 -0.10
CA VAL A 98 -11.21 -10.27 -0.64
C VAL A 98 -10.13 -10.78 -1.58
N SER A 99 -10.14 -10.28 -2.81
CA SER A 99 -9.12 -10.57 -3.81
C SER A 99 -8.43 -9.27 -4.22
N MET A 100 -7.16 -9.38 -4.59
CA MET A 100 -6.39 -8.26 -5.13
C MET A 100 -5.50 -8.77 -6.26
N ALA A 101 -5.36 -7.96 -7.31
CA ALA A 101 -4.29 -8.10 -8.27
C ALA A 101 -3.12 -7.24 -7.81
N TYR A 102 -1.90 -7.77 -7.87
CA TYR A 102 -0.70 -7.05 -7.45
C TYR A 102 0.48 -7.39 -8.37
N LEU A 103 1.43 -6.47 -8.44
CA LEU A 103 2.71 -6.64 -9.11
C LEU A 103 3.80 -6.17 -8.15
N VAL A 104 4.82 -7.00 -7.94
CA VAL A 104 6.02 -6.64 -7.20
C VAL A 104 7.18 -6.74 -8.18
N ASP A 105 7.78 -5.60 -8.50
CA ASP A 105 8.97 -5.51 -9.33
C ASP A 105 10.16 -5.20 -8.42
N LEU A 106 11.20 -6.02 -8.50
CA LEU A 106 12.38 -5.93 -7.63
C LEU A 106 13.63 -5.83 -8.51
N ASP A 107 14.35 -4.71 -8.39
CA ASP A 107 15.67 -4.61 -8.97
C ASP A 107 16.62 -5.57 -8.25
N SER A 108 17.36 -6.35 -9.04
CA SER A 108 18.10 -7.56 -8.64
C SER A 108 19.31 -7.34 -7.71
N GLY A 109 19.49 -6.15 -7.15
CA GLY A 109 20.69 -5.73 -6.42
C GLY A 109 20.66 -5.89 -4.90
N ASP A 110 19.48 -5.87 -4.27
CA ASP A 110 19.37 -5.81 -2.81
C ASP A 110 18.57 -6.99 -2.23
N LEU A 111 19.21 -7.77 -1.35
CA LEU A 111 18.59 -8.86 -0.55
C LEU A 111 17.72 -8.28 0.58
N VAL A 112 16.73 -7.47 0.23
CA VAL A 112 15.71 -7.00 1.16
C VAL A 112 14.49 -7.91 1.00
N ASP A 113 14.00 -8.42 2.13
CA ASP A 113 12.79 -9.24 2.15
C ASP A 113 11.56 -8.34 1.97
N TYR A 114 11.00 -8.36 0.76
CA TYR A 114 9.78 -7.62 0.43
C TYR A 114 8.58 -8.57 0.48
N GLY A 115 7.59 -8.21 1.29
CA GLY A 115 6.36 -8.97 1.42
C GLY A 115 5.14 -8.07 1.32
N LEU A 116 4.15 -8.51 0.54
CA LEU A 116 2.82 -7.93 0.55
C LEU A 116 1.88 -8.86 1.32
N SER A 117 1.07 -8.31 2.22
CA SER A 117 0.12 -9.09 3.02
C SER A 117 -1.17 -8.31 3.23
N ILE A 118 -2.30 -9.03 3.16
CA ILE A 118 -3.60 -8.50 3.52
C ILE A 118 -3.84 -8.81 5.00
N LEU A 119 -4.16 -7.78 5.78
CA LEU A 119 -4.41 -7.89 7.21
C LEU A 119 -5.85 -7.47 7.51
N GLN A 120 -6.55 -8.26 8.33
CA GLN A 120 -7.84 -7.86 8.88
C GLN A 120 -7.60 -6.94 10.08
N HIS A 121 -8.14 -5.72 10.01
CA HIS A 121 -8.18 -4.81 11.15
C HIS A 121 -9.53 -4.93 11.86
N GLN A 122 -9.50 -5.18 13.16
CA GLN A 122 -10.68 -5.13 14.03
C GLN A 122 -10.44 -4.00 15.02
N GLU A 123 -11.18 -2.89 14.89
CA GLU A 123 -11.25 -1.90 15.95
C GLU A 123 -11.97 -2.54 17.15
N LYS A 124 -11.31 -2.50 18.31
CA LYS A 124 -11.85 -3.03 19.58
C LYS A 124 -12.81 -2.03 20.21
#